data_AF-A0A397SEW8-F1
#
_entry.id   AF-A0A397SEW8-F1
#
_cell.length_a   1.000
_cell.length_b   1.000
_cell.length_c   1.000
_cell.angle_alpha   90.00
_cell.angle_beta   90.00
_cell.angle_gamma   90.00
#
_symmetry.space_group_name_H-M   'P 1'
#
loop_
_entity.id
_entity.type
_entity.pdbx_description
1 polymer ?
#
loop_
_entity_poly.entity_id
_entity_poly.type
_entity_poly.pdbx_seq_one_letter_code
_entity_poly.pdbx_strand_id
1 'polypeptide(L)'
;MVIFNKEIINNYENLYKTKEGYDVIIYTGEKANIKEFHAHSLILKTQSKFFKTAFTKDIQKKDGCFILNLRNSPDIFEILLSYMYCGNIDLTKLQSCKILNFLLSSDELEFQIHSNIQETLVGDHHDFVIKNI
;
A
#
# COMPACT_ATOMS: atom_id res chain seq x y z
N MET A 1 13.14 -24.40 16.93
CA MET A 1 12.40 -23.12 16.94
C MET A 1 11.20 -23.28 16.00
N VAL A 2 9.98 -23.11 16.48
CA VAL A 2 8.77 -23.17 15.64
C VAL A 2 8.34 -21.72 15.37
N ILE A 3 8.15 -21.36 14.10
CA ILE A 3 7.81 -20.00 13.66
C ILE A 3 6.33 -19.98 13.28
N PHE A 4 5.51 -19.20 14.00
CA PHE A 4 4.05 -19.12 13.84
C PHE A 4 3.58 -17.90 13.01
N ASN A 5 4.46 -17.31 12.20
CA ASN A 5 4.18 -16.07 11.46
C ASN A 5 2.91 -16.16 10.59
N LYS A 6 2.56 -17.36 10.10
CA LYS A 6 1.40 -17.57 9.23
C LYS A 6 0.07 -17.24 9.92
N GLU A 7 -0.09 -17.58 11.20
CA GLU A 7 -1.32 -17.26 11.94
C GLU A 7 -1.48 -15.76 12.15
N ILE A 8 -0.38 -15.06 12.47
CA ILE A 8 -0.37 -13.61 12.63
C ILE A 8 -0.70 -12.92 11.29
N ILE A 9 -0.10 -13.36 10.19
CA ILE A 9 -0.39 -12.83 8.84
C ILE A 9 -1.86 -13.04 8.49
N ASN A 10 -2.43 -14.23 8.76
CA ASN A 10 -3.84 -14.50 8.52
C ASN A 10 -4.76 -13.57 9.33
N ASN A 11 -4.39 -13.22 10.56
CA ASN A 11 -5.16 -12.27 11.37
C ASN A 11 -5.16 -10.87 10.75
N TYR A 12 -4.02 -10.39 10.25
CA TYR A 12 -3.95 -9.10 9.54
C TYR A 12 -4.68 -9.14 8.19
N GLU A 13 -4.61 -10.25 7.46
CA GLU A 13 -5.38 -10.45 6.24
C GLU A 13 -6.90 -10.40 6.51
N ASN A 14 -7.35 -11.02 7.62
CA ASN A 14 -8.74 -10.93 8.05
C ASN A 14 -9.11 -9.48 8.40
N LEU A 15 -8.24 -8.76 9.12
CA LEU A 15 -8.45 -7.35 9.46
C LEU A 15 -8.55 -6.46 8.22
N TYR A 16 -7.74 -6.73 7.18
CA TYR A 16 -7.83 -6.05 5.88
C TYR A 16 -9.19 -6.27 5.19
N LYS A 17 -9.72 -7.49 5.26
CA LYS A 17 -11.01 -7.86 4.64
C LYS A 17 -12.20 -7.30 5.40
N THR A 18 -12.23 -7.48 6.73
CA THR A 18 -13.36 -7.07 7.57
C THR A 18 -13.39 -5.57 7.80
N LYS A 19 -12.22 -4.92 7.80
CA LYS A 19 -12.03 -3.49 8.10
C LYS A 19 -12.58 -3.13 9.49
N GLU A 20 -12.72 -4.10 10.39
CA GLU A 20 -13.31 -3.87 11.70
C GLU A 20 -12.45 -2.89 12.51
N GLY A 21 -13.07 -1.86 13.09
CA GLY A 21 -12.34 -0.87 13.88
C GLY A 21 -11.43 0.06 13.06
N TYR A 22 -11.67 0.21 11.75
CA TYR A 22 -10.96 1.20 10.95
C TYR A 22 -11.08 2.61 11.57
N ASP A 23 -9.99 3.37 11.49
CA ASP A 23 -9.91 4.74 11.99
C ASP A 23 -9.35 5.70 10.93
N VAL A 24 -9.17 5.23 9.68
CA VAL A 24 -8.71 6.01 8.54
C VAL A 24 -9.60 5.76 7.33
N ILE A 25 -9.98 6.85 6.65
CA ILE A 25 -10.58 6.83 5.32
C ILE A 25 -9.60 7.50 4.35
N ILE A 26 -9.23 6.78 3.28
CA ILE A 26 -8.34 7.26 2.23
C ILE A 26 -9.09 7.29 0.92
N TYR A 27 -9.15 8.46 0.29
CA TYR A 27 -9.62 8.61 -1.08
C TYR A 27 -8.43 8.60 -2.03
N THR A 28 -8.47 7.77 -3.06
CA THR A 28 -7.43 7.71 -4.08
C THR A 28 -7.98 7.92 -5.48
N GLY A 29 -7.15 8.39 -6.40
CA GLY A 29 -7.50 8.71 -7.78
C GLY A 29 -7.91 10.17 -7.98
N GLU A 30 -8.30 10.50 -9.21
CA GLU A 30 -8.69 11.85 -9.60
C GLU A 30 -10.03 11.87 -10.35
N LYS A 31 -10.79 12.96 -10.18
CA LYS A 31 -12.05 13.23 -10.88
C LYS A 31 -13.05 12.06 -10.75
N ALA A 32 -13.37 11.39 -11.85
CA ALA A 32 -14.39 10.33 -11.90
C ALA A 32 -13.90 8.97 -11.37
N ASN A 33 -12.59 8.81 -11.14
CA ASN A 33 -11.99 7.54 -10.73
C ASN A 33 -11.58 7.55 -9.24
N ILE A 34 -12.30 8.29 -8.40
CA ILE A 34 -12.04 8.32 -6.96
C ILE A 34 -12.58 7.04 -6.31
N LYS A 35 -11.74 6.33 -5.56
CA LYS A 35 -12.13 5.17 -4.75
C LYS A 35 -11.82 5.42 -3.28
N GLU A 36 -12.74 4.99 -2.42
CA GLU A 36 -12.62 5.08 -0.97
C GLU A 36 -12.05 3.79 -0.38
N PHE A 37 -11.11 3.92 0.55
CA PHE A 37 -10.48 2.84 1.29
C PHE A 37 -10.61 3.07 2.79
N HIS A 38 -10.88 1.99 3.53
CA HIS A 38 -10.87 2.00 5.00
C HIS A 38 -9.66 1.24 5.49
N ALA A 39 -8.96 1.82 6.47
CA ALA A 39 -7.71 1.28 6.97
C ALA A 39 -7.47 1.66 8.44
N HIS A 40 -6.40 1.10 9.00
CA HIS A 40 -5.99 1.30 10.38
C HIS A 40 -4.71 2.14 10.43
N SER A 41 -4.76 3.26 11.15
CA SER A 41 -3.67 4.22 11.25
C SER A 41 -2.41 3.56 11.81
N LEU A 42 -2.53 2.69 12.81
CA LEU A 42 -1.40 1.97 13.39
C LEU A 42 -0.69 1.06 12.38
N ILE A 43 -1.44 0.32 11.56
CA ILE A 43 -0.86 -0.53 10.50
C ILE A 43 -0.11 0.34 9.50
N LEU A 44 -0.77 1.37 8.96
CA LEU A 44 -0.16 2.28 7.99
C LEU A 44 1.11 2.95 8.54
N LYS A 45 1.07 3.41 9.81
CA LYS A 45 2.24 3.99 10.50
C LYS A 45 3.39 3.00 10.63
N THR A 46 3.13 1.72 10.89
CA THR A 46 4.25 0.75 10.99
C THR A 46 4.96 0.55 9.66
N GLN A 47 4.22 0.68 8.56
CA GLN A 47 4.66 0.34 7.22
C GLN A 47 5.30 1.51 6.46
N SER A 48 4.85 2.75 6.70
CA SER A 48 5.29 3.92 5.92
C SER A 48 5.58 5.14 6.78
N LYS A 49 6.69 5.82 6.47
CA LYS A 49 7.09 7.06 7.15
C LYS A 49 6.19 8.24 6.78
N PHE A 50 5.68 8.26 5.55
CA PHE A 50 4.65 9.21 5.13
C PHE A 50 3.45 9.13 6.08
N PHE A 51 2.88 7.94 6.31
CA PHE A 51 1.73 7.78 7.19
C PHE A 51 2.04 8.04 8.67
N LYS A 52 3.27 7.75 9.15
CA LYS A 52 3.74 8.22 10.48
C LYS A 52 3.59 9.73 10.63
N THR A 53 3.94 10.47 9.58
CA THR A 53 3.95 11.93 9.58
C THR A 53 2.56 12.52 9.26
N ALA A 54 1.77 11.84 8.42
CA ALA A 54 0.46 12.31 7.99
C ALA A 54 -0.57 12.30 9.13
N PHE A 55 -0.54 11.29 10.00
CA PHE A 55 -1.53 11.13 11.09
C PHE A 55 -1.09 11.81 12.40
N THR A 56 -0.85 13.12 12.34
CA THR A 56 -0.63 13.99 13.51
C THR A 56 -1.96 14.51 14.09
N LYS A 57 -1.94 15.38 15.11
CA LYS A 57 -3.17 15.89 15.75
C LYS A 57 -3.98 16.81 14.84
N ASP A 58 -3.35 17.46 13.87
CA ASP A 58 -3.93 18.57 13.10
C ASP A 58 -4.59 18.13 11.78
N ILE A 59 -4.49 16.86 11.43
CA ILE A 59 -5.13 16.31 10.23
C ILE A 59 -6.66 16.28 10.37
N GLN A 60 -7.34 16.45 9.25
CA GLN A 60 -8.80 16.40 9.19
C GLN A 60 -9.31 15.06 9.74
N LYS A 61 -10.26 15.16 10.67
CA LYS A 61 -11.04 14.03 11.13
C LYS A 61 -12.51 14.24 10.82
N LYS A 62 -13.18 13.18 10.38
CA LYS A 62 -14.64 13.13 10.23
C LYS A 62 -15.14 11.92 11.00
N ASP A 63 -16.09 12.14 11.90
CA ASP A 63 -16.69 11.09 12.74
C ASP A 63 -15.64 10.22 13.47
N GLY A 64 -14.55 10.86 13.94
CA GLY A 64 -13.45 10.20 14.63
C GLY A 64 -12.38 9.56 13.72
N CYS A 65 -12.63 9.44 12.42
CA CYS A 65 -11.71 8.86 11.44
C CYS A 65 -10.80 9.92 10.80
N PHE A 66 -9.51 9.59 10.63
CA PHE A 66 -8.56 10.35 9.83
C PHE A 66 -8.97 10.35 8.35
N ILE A 67 -8.93 11.52 7.69
CA ILE A 67 -9.23 11.62 6.26
C ILE A 67 -7.97 11.99 5.47
N LEU A 68 -7.66 11.21 4.44
CA LEU A 68 -6.57 11.47 3.50
C LEU A 68 -7.06 11.42 2.05
N ASN A 69 -6.49 12.29 1.23
CA ASN A 69 -6.69 12.30 -0.21
C ASN A 69 -5.35 12.09 -0.90
N LEU A 70 -5.21 11.00 -1.65
CA LEU A 70 -4.01 10.65 -2.39
C LEU A 70 -4.32 10.67 -3.89
N ARG A 71 -3.33 10.99 -4.72
CA ARG A 71 -3.50 11.00 -6.18
C ARG A 71 -3.15 9.66 -6.84
N ASN A 72 -2.66 8.69 -6.06
CA ASN A 72 -2.30 7.37 -6.56
C ASN A 72 -3.50 6.69 -7.23
N SER A 73 -3.22 5.88 -8.25
CA SER A 73 -4.26 5.11 -8.92
C SER A 73 -4.92 4.14 -7.92
N PRO A 74 -6.26 4.02 -7.89
CA PRO A 74 -6.96 3.14 -6.98
C PRO A 74 -6.51 1.68 -6.99
N ASP A 75 -6.22 1.13 -8.17
CA ASP A 75 -5.79 -0.26 -8.32
C ASP A 75 -4.39 -0.49 -7.75
N ILE A 76 -3.48 0.47 -7.94
CA ILE A 76 -2.13 0.44 -7.37
C ILE A 76 -2.18 0.60 -5.85
N PHE A 77 -3.00 1.53 -5.35
CA PHE A 77 -3.14 1.72 -3.91
C PHE A 77 -3.76 0.50 -3.22
N GLU A 78 -4.72 -0.18 -3.87
CA GLU A 78 -5.30 -1.43 -3.35
C GLU A 78 -4.25 -2.53 -3.16
N ILE A 79 -3.34 -2.67 -4.13
CA ILE A 79 -2.22 -3.61 -4.05
C ILE A 79 -1.26 -3.22 -2.92
N LEU A 80 -0.87 -1.95 -2.81
CA LEU A 80 -0.01 -1.45 -1.73
C LEU A 80 -0.65 -1.67 -0.36
N LEU A 81 -1.92 -1.31 -0.22
CA LEU A 81 -2.65 -1.48 1.03
C LEU A 81 -2.74 -2.96 1.40
N SER A 82 -3.08 -3.85 0.46
CA SER A 82 -3.06 -5.29 0.71
C SER A 82 -1.68 -5.77 1.18
N TYR A 83 -0.61 -5.30 0.53
CA TYR A 83 0.75 -5.66 0.91
C TYR A 83 1.11 -5.20 2.34
N MET A 84 0.67 -4.01 2.74
CA MET A 84 0.88 -3.48 4.11
C MET A 84 0.26 -4.35 5.22
N TYR A 85 -0.77 -5.13 4.91
CA TYR A 85 -1.39 -6.07 5.87
C TYR A 85 -0.87 -7.49 5.72
N CYS A 86 -0.78 -7.97 4.49
CA CYS A 86 -0.57 -9.40 4.20
C CYS A 86 0.90 -9.75 4.00
N GLY A 87 1.76 -8.76 3.76
CA GLY A 87 3.21 -8.94 3.54
C GLY A 87 3.56 -9.72 2.27
N ASN A 88 2.60 -9.95 1.38
CA ASN A 88 2.79 -10.68 0.13
C ASN A 88 2.17 -9.95 -1.07
N ILE A 89 2.84 -10.09 -2.20
CA ILE A 89 2.42 -9.57 -3.49
C ILE A 89 2.96 -10.53 -4.55
N ASP A 90 2.11 -10.90 -5.51
CA ASP A 90 2.52 -11.73 -6.64
C ASP A 90 2.83 -10.83 -7.84
N LEU A 91 4.08 -10.41 -7.93
CA LEU A 91 4.55 -9.51 -9.00
C LEU A 91 4.46 -10.16 -10.38
N THR A 92 4.54 -11.50 -10.47
CA THR A 92 4.51 -12.24 -11.75
C THR A 92 3.17 -12.10 -12.48
N LYS A 93 2.11 -11.74 -11.74
CA LYS A 93 0.77 -11.51 -12.28
C LYS A 93 0.52 -10.07 -12.70
N LEU A 94 1.47 -9.17 -12.47
CA LEU A 94 1.34 -7.75 -12.80
C LEU A 94 2.02 -7.44 -14.14
N GLN A 95 1.39 -6.55 -14.91
CA GLN A 95 2.04 -5.97 -16.08
C GLN A 95 3.18 -5.05 -15.63
N SER A 96 4.25 -4.96 -16.42
CA SER A 96 5.44 -4.16 -16.08
C SER A 96 5.11 -2.69 -15.77
N CYS A 97 4.15 -2.09 -16.46
CA CYS A 97 3.67 -0.73 -16.17
C CYS A 97 3.03 -0.60 -14.78
N LYS A 98 2.31 -1.63 -14.31
CA LYS A 98 1.74 -1.65 -12.95
C LYS A 98 2.83 -1.80 -11.91
N ILE A 99 3.85 -2.61 -12.18
CA ILE A 99 4.98 -2.78 -11.25
C ILE A 99 5.76 -1.46 -11.13
N LEU A 100 5.97 -0.73 -12.23
CA LEU A 100 6.57 0.61 -12.19
C LEU A 100 5.70 1.59 -11.38
N ASN A 101 4.40 1.66 -11.65
CA ASN A 101 3.49 2.55 -10.90
C ASN A 101 3.43 2.19 -9.41
N PHE A 102 3.52 0.91 -9.07
CA PHE A 102 3.62 0.42 -7.70
C PHE A 102 4.89 0.92 -7.02
N LEU A 103 6.05 0.84 -7.68
CA LEU A 103 7.30 1.40 -7.16
C LEU A 103 7.21 2.90 -6.95
N LEU A 104 6.73 3.65 -7.95
CA LEU A 104 6.60 5.11 -7.85
C LEU A 104 5.69 5.53 -6.70
N SER A 105 4.54 4.85 -6.56
CA SER A 105 3.60 5.11 -5.46
C SER A 105 4.17 4.72 -4.10
N SER A 106 5.01 3.69 -4.03
CA SER A 106 5.69 3.33 -2.80
C SER A 106 6.73 4.35 -2.37
N ASP A 107 7.48 4.89 -3.32
CA ASP A 107 8.47 5.95 -3.05
C ASP A 107 7.77 7.21 -2.53
N GLU A 108 6.69 7.64 -3.20
CA GLU A 108 5.84 8.76 -2.76
C GLU A 108 5.31 8.58 -1.34
N LEU A 109 4.87 7.36 -1.00
CA LEU A 109 4.37 7.03 0.33
C LEU A 109 5.47 6.71 1.34
N GLU A 110 6.75 6.89 1.01
CA GLU A 110 7.90 6.49 1.84
C GLU A 110 7.68 5.10 2.47
N PHE A 111 7.13 4.19 1.67
CA PHE A 111 6.83 2.83 2.06
C PHE A 111 8.08 1.99 1.90
N GLN A 112 8.48 1.26 2.95
CA GLN A 112 9.66 0.42 2.90
C GLN A 112 9.39 -0.84 2.10
N ILE A 113 9.50 -0.74 0.79
CA ILE A 113 9.59 -1.90 -0.09
C ILE A 113 10.92 -2.61 0.21
N HIS A 114 10.84 -3.87 0.58
CA HIS A 114 12.02 -4.73 0.66
C HIS A 114 12.69 -4.80 -0.72
N SER A 115 14.03 -4.71 -0.76
CA SER A 115 14.89 -4.64 -1.96
C SER A 115 14.53 -5.63 -3.08
N ASN A 116 13.93 -6.76 -2.73
CA ASN A 116 13.51 -7.85 -3.60
C ASN A 116 12.56 -7.41 -4.75
N ILE A 117 11.74 -6.36 -4.57
CA ILE A 117 10.84 -5.89 -5.64
C ILE A 117 11.61 -5.11 -6.72
N GLN A 118 12.62 -4.33 -6.32
CA GLN A 118 13.49 -3.64 -7.28
C GLN A 118 14.33 -4.65 -8.07
N GLU A 119 14.83 -5.69 -7.40
CA GLU A 119 15.54 -6.80 -8.05
C GLU A 119 14.66 -7.53 -9.09
N THR A 120 13.37 -7.71 -8.82
CA THR A 120 12.42 -8.34 -9.75
C THR A 120 12.25 -7.51 -11.03
N LEU A 121 12.19 -6.18 -10.95
CA LEU A 121 12.08 -5.32 -12.12
C LEU A 121 13.34 -5.31 -12.99
N VAL A 122 14.52 -5.31 -12.36
CA VAL A 122 15.81 -5.32 -13.05
C VAL A 122 16.09 -6.68 -13.70
N GLY A 123 15.64 -7.78 -13.07
CA GLY A 123 15.78 -9.13 -13.61
C GLY A 123 14.72 -9.48 -14.67
N ASP A 124 13.45 -9.58 -14.25
CA ASP A 124 12.39 -10.21 -15.05
C ASP A 124 11.75 -9.25 -16.07
N HIS A 125 11.95 -7.95 -15.90
CA HIS A 125 11.37 -6.90 -16.76
C HIS A 125 12.42 -5.96 -17.36
N HIS A 126 13.67 -6.43 -17.44
CA HIS A 126 14.82 -5.69 -17.96
C HIS A 126 14.53 -4.99 -19.30
N ASP A 127 13.91 -5.70 -20.26
CA ASP A 127 13.60 -5.15 -21.59
C ASP A 127 12.60 -3.99 -21.54
N PHE A 128 11.64 -4.03 -20.61
CA PHE A 128 10.70 -2.93 -20.40
C PHE A 128 11.41 -1.71 -19.83
N VAL A 129 12.31 -1.91 -18.86
CA VAL A 129 13.10 -0.84 -18.25
C VAL A 129 13.98 -0.14 -19.29
N ILE A 130 14.75 -0.90 -20.09
CA ILE A 130 15.61 -0.32 -21.14
C ILE A 130 14.81 0.50 -22.15
N LYS A 131 13.60 0.06 -22.50
CA LYS A 131 12.79 0.73 -23.52
C LYS A 131 12.16 2.05 -23.05
N ASN A 132 12.12 2.30 -21.74
CA ASN A 132 11.43 3.45 -21.14
C ASN A 132 12.35 4.34 -20.28
N ILE A 133 13.67 4.15 -20.40
CA ILE A 133 14.72 5.08 -19.97
C ILE A 133 15.22 5.82 -21.21
#